data_AF-A0AAV3AK60-F1
#
_entry.id   AF-A0AAV3AK60-F1
#
_cell.length_a   1.000
_cell.length_b   1.000
_cell.length_c   1.000
_cell.angle_alpha   90.00
_cell.angle_beta   90.00
_cell.angle_gamma   90.00
#
_symmetry.space_group_name_H-M   'P 1'
#
loop_
_entity.id
_entity.type
_entity.pdbx_description
1 polymer ?
#
loop_
_entity_poly.entity_id
_entity_poly.type
_entity_poly.pdbx_seq_one_letter_code
_entity_poly.pdbx_strand_id
1 'polypeptide(L)'
;MLFGSYMKVREECGAWKTEGSFRRLPNGELWVELFQTLLNITDCHSLSPLQALREKLTKTFQNMYANKIKSLRNRLVILLLENKTSRR
;
A
#
# COMPACT_ATOMS: atom_id res chain seq x y z
N MET A 1 -4.30 -5.48 0.49
CA MET A 1 -3.56 -5.89 -0.73
C MET A 1 -2.18 -6.45 -0.42
N LEU A 2 -1.30 -5.71 0.26
CA LEU A 2 0.10 -6.11 0.46
C LEU A 2 0.32 -7.49 1.11
N PHE A 3 -0.54 -7.86 2.07
CA PHE A 3 -0.38 -9.10 2.85
C PHE A 3 -1.56 -10.08 2.73
N GLY A 4 -2.60 -9.75 1.95
CA GLY A 4 -3.78 -10.62 1.81
C GLY A 4 -4.68 -10.79 3.05
N SER A 5 -4.35 -10.18 4.19
CA SER A 5 -5.16 -10.19 5.42
C SER A 5 -5.63 -8.79 5.81
N TYR A 6 -6.60 -8.72 6.74
CA TYR A 6 -6.95 -7.47 7.41
C TYR A 6 -5.75 -6.92 8.18
N MET A 7 -5.64 -5.60 8.20
CA MET A 7 -4.57 -4.88 8.89
C MET A 7 -4.81 -4.96 10.40
N LYS A 8 -3.78 -5.34 11.14
CA LYS A 8 -3.74 -5.25 12.61
C LYS A 8 -2.77 -4.15 13.00
N VAL A 9 -3.16 -3.35 13.97
CA VAL A 9 -2.36 -2.24 14.49
C VAL A 9 -2.18 -2.41 16.00
N ARG A 10 -1.04 -1.96 16.48
CA ARG A 10 -0.72 -1.90 17.90
C ARG A 10 -0.11 -0.55 18.23
N GLU A 11 -0.38 -0.07 19.42
CA GLU A 11 0.25 1.12 19.95
C GLU A 11 1.64 0.76 20.51
N GLU A 12 2.66 1.52 20.11
CA GLU A 12 4.01 1.43 20.65
C GLU A 12 4.57 2.84 20.87
N CYS A 13 4.95 3.14 22.11
CA CYS A 13 5.54 4.45 22.47
C CYS A 13 4.67 5.65 22.05
N GLY A 14 3.35 5.54 22.17
CA GLY A 14 2.40 6.60 21.78
C GLY A 14 2.18 6.74 20.26
N ALA A 15 2.67 5.78 19.46
CA ALA A 15 2.44 5.75 18.01
C ALA A 15 1.80 4.43 17.58
N TRP A 16 0.80 4.49 16.71
CA TRP A 16 0.18 3.35 16.07
C TRP A 16 1.09 2.79 14.98
N LYS A 17 1.37 1.50 15.06
CA LYS A 17 2.15 0.75 14.08
C LYS A 17 1.38 -0.47 13.60
N THR A 18 1.61 -0.86 12.36
CA THR A 18 1.07 -2.11 11.82
C THR A 18 1.89 -3.30 12.33
N GLU A 19 1.24 -4.43 12.62
CA GLU A 19 1.93 -5.65 13.07
C GLU A 19 2.75 -6.35 11.96
N GLY A 20 2.57 -5.98 10.69
CA GLY A 20 3.27 -6.58 9.55
C GLY A 20 4.75 -6.17 9.46
N SER A 21 5.61 -7.10 9.04
CA SER A 21 7.03 -6.81 8.78
C SER A 21 7.25 -6.34 7.34
N PHE A 22 7.73 -5.11 7.17
CA PHE A 22 8.05 -4.54 5.85
C PHE A 22 9.52 -4.69 5.43
N ARG A 23 10.41 -5.19 6.30
CA ARG A 23 11.87 -5.20 6.06
C ARG A 23 12.29 -5.93 4.78
N ARG A 24 11.51 -6.92 4.33
CA ARG A 24 11.80 -7.71 3.12
C ARG A 24 10.82 -7.41 1.99
N LEU A 25 9.92 -6.45 2.18
CA LEU A 25 8.95 -6.06 1.17
C LEU A 25 9.62 -5.07 0.20
N PRO A 26 9.44 -5.22 -1.12
CA PRO A 26 9.87 -4.19 -2.07
C PRO A 26 9.29 -2.82 -1.70
N ASN A 27 10.15 -1.80 -1.66
CA ASN A 27 9.82 -0.46 -1.19
C ASN A 27 9.34 -0.43 0.28
N GLY A 28 9.85 -1.31 1.13
CA GLY A 28 9.47 -1.45 2.54
C GLY A 28 9.47 -0.14 3.32
N GLU A 29 10.49 0.70 3.13
CA GLU A 29 10.59 2.02 3.77
C GLU A 29 9.45 2.96 3.36
N LEU A 30 9.09 2.98 2.07
CA LEU A 30 7.96 3.77 1.57
C LEU A 30 6.64 3.32 2.20
N TRP A 31 6.45 2.00 2.38
CA TRP A 31 5.25 1.48 3.03
C TRP A 31 5.21 1.84 4.51
N VAL A 32 6.35 1.73 5.21
CA VAL A 32 6.46 2.13 6.61
C VAL A 32 6.10 3.60 6.76
N GLU A 33 6.69 4.47 5.94
CA GLU A 33 6.38 5.90 5.96
C GLU A 33 4.89 6.15 5.73
N LEU A 34 4.31 5.55 4.68
CA LEU A 34 2.91 5.71 4.33
C LEU A 34 1.98 5.33 5.48
N PHE A 35 2.19 4.19 6.12
CA PHE A 35 1.34 3.76 7.24
C PHE A 35 1.58 4.60 8.48
N GLN A 36 2.81 5.01 8.78
CA GLN A 36 3.10 5.90 9.90
C GLN A 36 2.38 7.23 9.74
N THR A 37 2.45 7.86 8.56
CA THR A 37 1.79 9.14 8.28
C THR A 37 0.27 9.04 8.34
N LEU A 38 -0.32 7.95 7.84
CA LEU A 38 -1.78 7.80 7.81
C LEU A 38 -2.38 7.36 9.15
N LEU A 39 -1.62 6.63 9.98
CA LEU A 39 -2.11 6.15 11.29
C LEU A 39 -1.91 7.18 12.41
N ASN A 40 -0.92 8.06 12.29
CA ASN A 40 -0.50 8.96 13.36
C ASN A 40 -0.71 10.43 12.98
N ILE A 41 -1.96 10.81 12.75
CA ILE A 41 -2.35 12.20 12.46
C ILE A 41 -2.45 12.96 13.79
N THR A 42 -1.69 14.04 13.94
CA THR A 42 -1.58 14.80 15.19
C THR A 42 -2.82 15.63 15.51
N ASP A 43 -3.46 16.19 14.48
CA ASP A 43 -4.61 17.09 14.63
C ASP A 43 -5.45 17.13 13.34
N CYS A 44 -6.69 17.59 13.45
CA CYS A 44 -7.63 17.68 12.33
C CYS A 44 -7.46 18.93 11.46
N HIS A 45 -6.58 19.86 11.85
CA HIS A 45 -6.43 21.17 11.21
C HIS A 45 -5.21 21.25 10.28
N SER A 46 -4.30 20.29 10.43
CA SER A 46 -3.09 20.13 9.63
C SER A 46 -3.43 19.81 8.18
N LEU A 47 -2.62 20.39 7.28
CA LEU A 47 -2.78 20.17 5.85
C LEU A 47 -2.60 18.69 5.53
N SER A 48 -3.51 18.11 4.75
CA SER A 48 -3.50 16.66 4.54
C SER A 48 -2.18 16.20 3.90
N PRO A 49 -1.48 15.19 4.46
CA PRO A 49 -0.23 14.69 3.89
C PRO A 49 -0.43 13.88 2.59
N LEU A 50 -1.69 13.75 2.14
CA LEU A 50 -2.10 12.91 1.03
C LEU A 50 -1.43 13.28 -0.31
N GLN A 51 -1.25 14.58 -0.58
CA GLN A 51 -0.60 15.02 -1.81
C GLN A 51 0.86 14.53 -1.86
N ALA A 52 1.63 14.78 -0.80
CA ALA A 52 3.03 14.36 -0.72
C ALA A 52 3.16 12.83 -0.77
N LEU A 53 2.29 12.10 -0.08
CA LEU A 53 2.24 10.63 -0.14
C LEU A 53 1.95 10.14 -1.57
N ARG A 54 0.99 10.76 -2.26
CA ARG A 54 0.65 10.42 -3.65
C ARG A 54 1.81 10.67 -4.59
N GLU A 55 2.52 11.79 -4.45
CA GLU A 55 3.70 12.11 -5.26
C GLU A 55 4.81 11.08 -5.06
N LYS A 56 5.09 10.67 -3.81
CA LYS A 56 6.05 9.60 -3.51
C LYS A 56 5.66 8.27 -4.15
N LEU A 57 4.40 7.85 -3.99
CA LEU A 57 3.88 6.63 -4.61
C LEU A 57 3.96 6.69 -6.14
N THR A 58 3.63 7.84 -6.73
CA THR A 58 3.65 8.05 -8.19
C THR A 58 5.07 7.96 -8.73
N LYS A 59 6.04 8.59 -8.05
CA LYS A 59 7.46 8.53 -8.43
C LYS A 59 7.99 7.09 -8.39
N THR A 60 7.71 6.35 -7.31
CA THR A 60 8.09 4.93 -7.22
C THR A 60 7.39 4.08 -8.28
N PHE A 61 6.12 4.34 -8.55
CA PHE A 61 5.37 3.68 -9.62
C PHE A 61 6.01 3.90 -10.99
N GLN A 62 6.30 5.15 -11.34
CA GLN A 62 6.92 5.52 -12.61
C GLN A 62 8.29 4.85 -12.79
N ASN A 63 9.11 4.85 -11.74
CA ASN A 63 10.46 4.30 -11.80
C ASN A 63 10.50 2.77 -11.94
N MET A 64 9.61 2.04 -11.25
CA MET A 64 9.75 0.59 -11.11
C MET A 64 8.68 -0.24 -11.84
N TYR A 65 7.52 0.36 -12.12
CA TYR A 65 6.33 -0.39 -12.53
C TYR A 65 5.65 0.14 -13.80
N ALA A 66 6.02 1.31 -14.32
CA ALA A 66 5.40 1.89 -15.52
C ALA A 66 5.44 0.96 -16.74
N ASN A 67 6.56 0.26 -16.96
CA ASN A 67 6.70 -0.70 -18.06
C ASN A 67 6.01 -2.05 -17.79
N LYS A 68 5.73 -2.39 -16.52
CA LYS A 68 5.14 -3.68 -16.10
C LYS A 68 3.63 -3.58 -15.86
N ILE A 69 3.06 -2.39 -15.72
CA ILE A 69 1.67 -2.23 -15.31
C ILE A 69 0.68 -2.90 -16.27
N LYS A 70 0.96 -2.87 -17.58
CA LYS A 70 0.09 -3.49 -18.59
C LYS A 70 0.01 -5.01 -18.39
N SER A 71 1.15 -5.68 -18.22
CA SER A 71 1.17 -7.14 -18.02
C SER A 71 0.53 -7.55 -16.69
N LEU A 72 0.79 -6.79 -15.61
CA LEU A 72 0.18 -7.02 -14.30
C LEU A 72 -1.35 -6.89 -14.35
N ARG A 73 -1.87 -5.87 -15.04
CA ARG A 73 -3.32 -5.69 -15.24
C ARG A 73 -3.93 -6.84 -16.04
N ASN A 74 -3.30 -7.24 -17.14
CA ASN A 74 -3.77 -8.35 -17.95
C ASN A 74 -3.84 -9.66 -17.15
N ARG A 75 -2.82 -9.95 -16.33
CA ARG A 75 -2.84 -11.13 -15.46
C ARG A 75 -3.98 -11.09 -14.46
N LEU A 76 -4.25 -9.92 -13.86
CA LEU A 76 -5.39 -9.76 -12.94
C LEU A 76 -6.73 -9.99 -13.65
N VAL A 77 -6.91 -9.47 -14.87
CA VAL A 77 -8.14 -9.69 -15.65
C VAL A 77 -8.38 -11.18 -15.90
N ILE A 78 -7.34 -11.94 -16.29
CA ILE A 78 -7.46 -13.39 -16.49
C ILE A 78 -7.91 -14.08 -15.20
N LEU A 79 -7.26 -13.79 -14.06
CA LEU A 79 -7.63 -14.37 -12.75
C LEU A 79 -9.09 -14.06 -12.36
N LEU A 80 -9.56 -12.85 -12.66
CA LEU A 80 -10.96 -12.46 -12.40
C LEU A 80 -11.94 -13.22 -13.29
N LEU A 81 -11.60 -13.48 -14.56
CA LEU A 81 -12.42 -14.27 -15.46
C LEU A 81 -12.48 -15.74 -15.04
N GLU A 82 -11.33 -16.35 -14.70
CA GLU A 82 -11.23 -17.73 -14.21
C GLU A 82 -12.09 -17.95 -12.94
N ASN A 83 -12.01 -17.02 -11.98
CA ASN A 83 -12.82 -17.07 -10.77
C ASN A 83 -14.32 -16.86 -11.06
N LYS A 84 -14.67 -16.03 -12.04
CA LYS A 84 -16.07 -15.84 -12.45
C LYS A 84 -16.65 -17.11 -13.08
N THR A 85 -15.88 -17.83 -13.89
CA THR A 85 -16.32 -19.09 -14.51
C THR A 85 -16.40 -20.23 -13.51
N SER A 86 -15.50 -20.29 -12.52
CA SER A 86 -15.52 -21.32 -11.47
C SER A 86 -16.70 -21.19 -10.49
N ARG A 87 -17.37 -20.03 -10.45
CA ARG A 87 -18.53 -19.77 -9.58
C ARG A 87 -19.87 -20.01 -10.27
N ARG A 88 -19.85 -20.40 -11.55
CA ARG A 88 -21.02 -20.91 -12.27
C ARG A 88 -21.05 -22.42 -12.15
#